data_AF-A0A6J7N5D9-F1
#
_entry.id   AF-A0A6J7N5D9-F1
#
_cell.length_a   1.000
_cell.length_b   1.000
_cell.length_c   1.000
_cell.angle_alpha   90.00
_cell.angle_beta   90.00
_cell.angle_gamma   90.00
#
_symmetry.space_group_name_H-M   'P 1'
#
loop_
_entity.id
_entity.type
_entity.pdbx_description
1 polymer ?
#
loop_
_entity_poly.entity_id
_entity_poly.type
_entity_poly.pdbx_seq_one_letter_code
_entity_poly.pdbx_strand_id
1 'polypeptide(L)'
;MRMYKALLLSLLTFTLIPIAQAETPQSFSFTGAGYGHGVGMSQMGARAHALAGESATTILNYYYKDVVIAPVVDTHTIRVNIGHLLRSVSFVSATPESLIQIYAGEVVGPTELAPIATFTSRQKASFRLDASGVITGPVSGKSFTIRWTGPNAVITFSQPGSAVKYRYGQMQMKVVKGAIEVTNSLSVHDEYLWGISEMSSAWPTAALEAQVIASRSYALSKIGAIKPSCDCHVYSHIADQNFVGYSKEIEPKIGALWKAAVSRTNIETSTSLAILLNGKPIQAYYSSSSGGATQTTLDAWGQPTPYTQSVADPAGLDPKLNPRFASWKASSTQQLVAAAFLLPDVISLEIVSRNSAGAVTYIKGTSSNGSTKLLRGDTFRSRAKIPSPYFQLAQ
;
A
#
# COMPACT_ATOMS: atom_id res chain seq x y z
N MET A 1 -41.64 -63.55 -64.24
CA MET A 1 -41.59 -62.11 -63.91
C MET A 1 -41.72 -61.91 -62.41
N ARG A 2 -40.64 -61.61 -61.70
CA ARG A 2 -40.67 -61.02 -60.35
C ARG A 2 -39.43 -60.12 -60.23
N MET A 3 -39.63 -58.81 -60.38
CA MET A 3 -38.60 -57.79 -60.19
C MET A 3 -38.63 -57.36 -58.72
N TYR A 4 -37.51 -57.52 -58.01
CA TYR A 4 -37.30 -56.89 -56.70
C TYR A 4 -36.63 -55.53 -56.91
N LYS A 5 -37.31 -54.44 -56.54
CA LYS A 5 -36.71 -53.11 -56.42
C LYS A 5 -36.03 -53.01 -55.05
N ALA A 6 -34.72 -52.80 -55.03
CA ALA A 6 -33.98 -52.46 -53.82
C ALA A 6 -34.15 -50.96 -53.51
N LEU A 7 -34.62 -50.64 -52.30
CA LEU A 7 -34.76 -49.29 -51.78
C LEU A 7 -33.45 -48.92 -51.06
N LEU A 8 -32.72 -47.93 -51.56
CA LEU A 8 -31.52 -47.38 -50.91
C LEU A 8 -31.95 -46.29 -49.90
N LEU A 9 -31.77 -46.56 -48.61
CA LEU A 9 -31.85 -45.56 -47.55
C LEU A 9 -30.49 -44.85 -47.44
N SER A 10 -30.42 -43.55 -47.73
CA SER A 10 -29.23 -42.74 -47.47
C SER A 10 -29.22 -42.30 -45.99
N LEU A 11 -28.34 -42.90 -45.18
CA LEU A 11 -28.01 -42.37 -43.85
C LEU A 11 -27.19 -41.09 -44.03
N LEU A 12 -27.74 -39.94 -43.62
CA LEU A 12 -26.98 -38.71 -43.42
C LEU A 12 -26.21 -38.85 -42.11
N THR A 13 -24.90 -39.06 -42.18
CA THR A 13 -24.00 -39.03 -41.02
C THR A 13 -23.69 -37.58 -40.66
N PHE A 14 -24.29 -37.07 -39.59
CA PHE A 14 -23.84 -35.82 -38.96
C PHE A 14 -22.49 -36.08 -38.28
N THR A 15 -21.42 -35.56 -38.84
CA THR A 15 -20.13 -35.48 -38.15
C THR A 15 -20.20 -34.36 -37.12
N LEU A 16 -20.35 -34.73 -35.85
CA LEU A 16 -20.06 -33.84 -34.73
C LEU A 16 -18.58 -33.50 -34.79
N ILE A 17 -18.24 -32.32 -35.31
CA ILE A 17 -16.88 -31.77 -35.18
C ILE A 17 -16.68 -31.50 -33.69
N PRO A 18 -15.74 -32.18 -33.00
CA PRO A 18 -15.42 -31.81 -31.64
C PRO A 18 -14.93 -30.36 -31.66
N ILE A 19 -15.65 -29.48 -30.96
CA ILE A 19 -15.18 -28.12 -30.70
C ILE A 19 -13.86 -28.32 -29.95
N ALA A 20 -12.74 -27.95 -30.57
CA ALA A 20 -11.44 -27.97 -29.91
C ALA A 20 -11.55 -27.12 -28.64
N GLN A 21 -11.58 -27.78 -27.49
CA GLN A 21 -11.59 -27.10 -26.21
C GLN A 21 -10.23 -26.43 -26.07
N ALA A 22 -10.20 -25.09 -26.06
CA ALA A 22 -8.95 -24.35 -25.94
C ALA A 22 -8.19 -24.85 -24.71
N GLU A 23 -6.95 -25.30 -24.90
CA GLU A 23 -6.12 -25.74 -23.79
C GLU A 23 -5.95 -24.61 -22.78
N THR A 24 -6.20 -24.89 -21.51
CA THR A 24 -6.04 -23.91 -20.44
C THR A 24 -4.55 -23.59 -20.25
N PRO A 25 -4.12 -22.34 -20.47
CA PRO A 25 -2.72 -21.97 -20.32
C PRO A 25 -2.24 -22.15 -18.88
N GLN A 26 -1.00 -22.62 -18.70
CA GLN A 26 -0.39 -22.72 -17.36
C GLN A 26 -0.01 -21.36 -16.78
N SER A 27 0.27 -20.38 -17.65
CA SER A 27 0.63 -19.02 -17.26
C SER A 27 0.31 -18.02 -18.36
N PHE A 28 0.28 -16.74 -17.99
CA PHE A 28 0.09 -15.60 -18.89
C PHE A 28 1.31 -14.69 -18.81
N SER A 29 1.80 -14.25 -19.97
CA SER A 29 2.98 -13.39 -20.08
C SER A 29 2.58 -11.95 -20.38
N PHE A 30 3.32 -11.00 -19.80
CA PHE A 30 3.07 -9.58 -19.89
C PHE A 30 4.37 -8.81 -20.11
N THR A 31 4.30 -7.74 -20.91
CA THR A 31 5.32 -6.70 -20.99
C THR A 31 4.72 -5.37 -20.57
N GLY A 32 5.52 -4.47 -20.01
CA GLY A 32 5.00 -3.17 -19.59
C GLY A 32 6.06 -2.22 -19.06
N ALA A 33 5.60 -1.14 -18.46
CA ALA A 33 6.44 -0.13 -17.81
C ALA A 33 5.78 0.39 -16.51
N GLY A 34 6.50 1.15 -15.70
CA GLY A 34 6.02 1.67 -14.43
C GLY A 34 5.89 0.62 -13.32
N TYR A 35 5.65 1.08 -12.09
CA TYR A 35 5.44 0.24 -10.91
C TYR A 35 4.48 0.90 -9.92
N GLY A 36 3.41 0.18 -9.58
CA GLY A 36 2.31 0.70 -8.77
C GLY A 36 1.11 1.14 -9.60
N HIS A 37 0.18 1.82 -8.95
CA HIS A 37 -1.12 2.18 -9.53
C HIS A 37 -1.06 3.41 -10.45
N GLY A 38 0.04 4.17 -10.49
CA GLY A 38 0.23 5.27 -11.44
C GLY A 38 -0.66 6.50 -11.24
N VAL A 39 -1.35 6.64 -10.10
CA VAL A 39 -2.22 7.79 -9.77
C VAL A 39 -1.45 8.80 -8.95
N GLY A 40 -1.63 10.09 -9.24
CA GLY A 40 -0.98 11.18 -8.50
C GLY A 40 0.53 11.22 -8.72
N MET A 41 1.32 11.51 -7.69
CA MET A 41 2.76 11.77 -7.85
C MET A 41 3.55 10.50 -8.22
N SER A 42 4.27 10.55 -9.34
CA SER A 42 5.31 9.57 -9.69
C SER A 42 6.58 9.88 -8.90
N GLN A 43 7.10 8.90 -8.14
CA GLN A 43 8.34 9.09 -7.38
C GLN A 43 9.56 9.24 -8.28
N MET A 44 9.65 8.45 -9.36
CA MET A 44 10.70 8.65 -10.39
C MET A 44 10.59 10.03 -11.06
N GLY A 45 9.37 10.46 -11.39
CA GLY A 45 9.15 11.77 -11.98
C GLY A 45 9.50 12.90 -11.01
N ALA A 46 9.07 12.83 -9.75
CA ALA A 46 9.46 13.78 -8.70
C ALA A 46 10.98 13.87 -8.53
N ARG A 47 11.68 12.73 -8.59
CA ARG A 47 13.15 12.71 -8.60
C ARG A 47 13.72 13.44 -9.81
N ALA A 48 13.17 13.24 -11.01
CA ALA A 48 13.63 13.91 -12.22
C ALA A 48 13.42 15.43 -12.16
N HIS A 49 12.24 15.90 -11.75
CA HIS A 49 11.97 17.32 -11.54
C HIS A 49 12.92 17.94 -10.50
N ALA A 50 13.19 17.23 -9.39
CA ALA A 50 14.12 17.71 -8.38
C ALA A 50 15.58 17.76 -8.90
N LEU A 51 16.00 16.81 -9.76
CA LEU A 51 17.30 16.85 -10.44
C LEU A 51 17.40 18.01 -11.45
N ALA A 52 16.27 18.46 -12.00
CA ALA A 52 16.17 19.64 -12.84
C ALA A 52 16.13 20.96 -12.04
N GLY A 53 16.20 20.90 -10.70
CA GLY A 53 16.22 22.07 -9.82
C GLY A 53 14.85 22.60 -9.42
N GLU A 54 13.76 21.88 -9.71
CA GLU A 54 12.42 22.29 -9.30
C GLU A 54 12.19 22.13 -7.79
N SER A 55 11.38 23.03 -7.23
CA SER A 55 10.99 23.00 -5.81
C SER A 55 9.98 21.89 -5.52
N ALA A 56 9.87 21.48 -4.26
CA ALA A 56 8.84 20.54 -3.82
C ALA A 56 7.42 21.00 -4.20
N THR A 57 7.13 22.29 -4.04
CA THR A 57 5.83 22.88 -4.40
C THR A 57 5.57 22.82 -5.91
N THR A 58 6.59 23.06 -6.74
CA THR A 58 6.48 22.94 -8.21
C THR A 58 6.17 21.49 -8.60
N ILE A 59 6.90 20.53 -8.02
CA ILE A 59 6.69 19.10 -8.24
C ILE A 59 5.25 18.72 -7.87
N LEU A 60 4.75 19.15 -6.72
CA LEU A 60 3.41 18.81 -6.27
C LEU A 60 2.33 19.44 -7.16
N ASN A 61 2.46 20.71 -7.54
CA ASN A 61 1.52 21.37 -8.46
C ASN A 61 1.56 20.79 -9.88
N TYR A 62 2.66 20.13 -10.26
CA TYR A 62 2.71 19.37 -11.49
C TYR A 62 1.75 18.17 -11.43
N TYR A 63 1.80 17.37 -10.36
CA TYR A 63 1.03 16.13 -10.24
C TYR A 63 -0.40 16.29 -9.71
N TYR A 64 -0.67 17.33 -8.92
CA TYR A 64 -1.98 17.58 -8.33
C TYR A 64 -2.55 18.91 -8.85
N LYS A 65 -3.76 18.86 -9.40
CA LYS A 65 -4.42 20.03 -10.03
C LYS A 65 -5.41 20.70 -9.09
N ASP A 66 -5.59 22.00 -9.27
CA ASP A 66 -6.55 22.82 -8.51
C ASP A 66 -6.37 22.72 -6.98
N VAL A 67 -5.13 22.51 -6.54
CA VAL A 67 -4.74 22.43 -5.13
C VAL A 67 -3.90 23.63 -4.72
N VAL A 68 -3.80 23.83 -3.40
CA VAL A 68 -2.88 24.78 -2.79
C VAL A 68 -1.96 24.03 -1.83
N ILE A 69 -0.65 24.28 -1.91
CA ILE A 69 0.30 23.82 -0.89
C ILE A 69 0.37 24.93 0.16
N ALA A 70 -0.16 24.67 1.35
CA ALA A 70 -0.25 25.66 2.42
C ALA A 70 -0.04 25.04 3.81
N PRO A 71 0.34 25.85 4.81
CA PRO A 71 0.44 25.40 6.20
C PRO A 71 -0.93 24.96 6.74
N VAL A 72 -0.96 23.83 7.45
CA VAL A 72 -2.14 23.35 8.19
C VAL A 72 -1.73 22.80 9.55
N VAL A 73 -2.66 22.79 10.50
CA VAL A 73 -2.46 22.13 11.79
C VAL A 73 -2.32 20.63 11.59
N ASP A 74 -1.18 20.07 12.00
CA ASP A 74 -0.84 18.65 11.83
C ASP A 74 -0.42 17.96 13.13
N THR A 75 -0.72 18.57 14.29
CA THR A 75 -0.52 17.99 15.64
C THR A 75 -1.49 16.85 15.99
N HIS A 76 -2.18 16.30 14.99
CA HIS A 76 -3.13 15.21 15.15
C HIS A 76 -2.40 13.90 15.46
N THR A 77 -3.03 13.03 16.25
CA THR A 77 -2.54 11.66 16.45
C THR A 77 -3.08 10.74 15.37
N ILE A 78 -2.20 10.08 14.62
CA ILE A 78 -2.55 9.00 13.68
C ILE A 78 -2.32 7.64 14.32
N ARG A 79 -3.19 6.68 14.03
CA ARG A 79 -3.12 5.31 14.55
C ARG A 79 -2.79 4.39 13.38
N VAL A 80 -1.57 3.89 13.35
CA VAL A 80 -1.03 3.06 12.26
C VAL A 80 -1.14 1.61 12.67
N ASN A 81 -1.82 0.78 11.89
CA ASN A 81 -1.79 -0.67 12.09
C ASN A 81 -0.42 -1.21 11.66
N ILE A 82 0.32 -1.75 12.63
CA ILE A 82 1.67 -2.30 12.45
C ILE A 82 1.69 -3.84 12.55
N GLY A 83 0.55 -4.44 12.92
CA GLY A 83 0.36 -5.87 13.05
C GLY A 83 -1.10 -6.22 12.85
N HIS A 84 -1.39 -6.98 11.79
CA HIS A 84 -2.76 -7.27 11.34
C HIS A 84 -3.08 -8.76 11.42
N LEU A 85 -4.26 -9.10 11.95
CA LEU A 85 -4.77 -10.48 12.06
C LEU A 85 -3.80 -11.47 12.76
N LEU A 86 -3.15 -11.03 13.84
CA LEU A 86 -2.10 -11.80 14.49
C LEU A 86 -2.64 -12.81 15.51
N ARG A 87 -1.85 -13.87 15.75
CA ARG A 87 -2.09 -14.87 16.81
C ARG A 87 -1.10 -14.79 17.96
N SER A 88 0.06 -14.19 17.73
CA SER A 88 1.10 -14.02 18.73
C SER A 88 1.94 -12.79 18.42
N VAL A 89 2.39 -12.13 19.47
CA VAL A 89 3.26 -10.95 19.40
C VAL A 89 4.23 -10.94 20.56
N SER A 90 5.30 -10.15 20.45
CA SER A 90 6.14 -9.84 21.60
C SER A 90 6.77 -8.47 21.52
N PHE A 91 7.12 -7.94 22.68
CA PHE A 91 7.76 -6.66 22.87
C PHE A 91 9.04 -6.83 23.68
N VAL A 92 10.13 -6.19 23.26
CA VAL A 92 11.37 -6.13 24.01
C VAL A 92 12.04 -4.78 23.75
N SER A 93 12.64 -4.17 24.77
CA SER A 93 13.53 -3.04 24.57
C SER A 93 14.92 -3.44 25.04
N ALA A 94 15.92 -3.26 24.19
CA ALA A 94 17.32 -3.50 24.55
C ALA A 94 18.05 -2.22 24.98
N THR A 95 17.35 -1.07 25.00
CA THR A 95 17.93 0.20 25.43
C THR A 95 18.23 0.13 26.93
N PRO A 96 19.43 0.53 27.41
CA PRO A 96 19.71 0.63 28.83
C PRO A 96 18.66 1.49 29.54
N GLU A 97 18.30 1.11 30.77
CA GLU A 97 17.34 1.84 31.63
C GLU A 97 15.92 2.02 31.03
N SER A 98 15.63 1.34 29.92
CA SER A 98 14.28 1.34 29.36
C SER A 98 13.32 0.50 30.19
N LEU A 99 12.08 0.97 30.24
CA LEU A 99 10.95 0.24 30.79
C LEU A 99 9.91 0.05 29.71
N ILE A 100 9.28 -1.14 29.66
CA ILE A 100 8.03 -1.37 28.93
C ILE A 100 6.92 -1.48 29.98
N GLN A 101 5.91 -0.65 29.87
CA GLN A 101 4.78 -0.57 30.78
C GLN A 101 3.50 -0.96 30.04
N ILE A 102 2.72 -1.85 30.64
CA ILE A 102 1.47 -2.37 30.09
C ILE A 102 0.32 -1.87 30.94
N TYR A 103 -0.70 -1.33 30.29
CA TYR A 103 -1.92 -0.81 30.91
C TYR A 103 -3.13 -1.59 30.41
N ALA A 104 -4.12 -1.81 31.29
CA ALA A 104 -5.38 -2.41 30.90
C ALA A 104 -6.18 -1.44 30.02
N GLY A 105 -6.79 -1.94 28.94
CA GLY A 105 -7.66 -1.16 28.09
C GLY A 105 -6.92 -0.23 27.13
N GLU A 106 -7.52 0.93 26.86
CA GLU A 106 -6.97 1.97 26.00
C GLU A 106 -6.65 3.19 26.87
N VAL A 107 -5.42 3.68 26.77
CA VAL A 107 -4.95 4.88 27.47
C VAL A 107 -4.65 5.97 26.45
N VAL A 108 -5.32 7.12 26.59
CA VAL A 108 -5.13 8.29 25.72
C VAL A 108 -4.45 9.40 26.51
N GLY A 109 -3.37 9.96 25.98
CA GLY A 109 -2.64 11.06 26.62
C GLY A 109 -1.95 10.67 27.94
N PRO A 110 -1.49 11.65 28.73
CA PRO A 110 -0.94 11.40 30.07
C PRO A 110 -1.93 10.64 30.95
N THR A 111 -1.42 9.75 31.83
CA THR A 111 -2.25 8.96 32.74
C THR A 111 -1.59 8.81 34.10
N GLU A 112 -2.40 8.80 35.16
CA GLU A 112 -2.00 8.47 36.53
C GLU A 112 -2.27 6.99 36.88
N LEU A 113 -2.85 6.22 35.94
CA LEU A 113 -3.08 4.80 36.15
C LEU A 113 -1.74 4.08 36.33
N ALA A 114 -1.65 3.16 37.30
CA ALA A 114 -0.48 2.31 37.44
C ALA A 114 -0.45 1.25 36.32
N PRO A 115 0.73 0.92 35.76
CA PRO A 115 0.83 -0.19 34.83
C PRO A 115 0.50 -1.52 35.53
N ILE A 116 -0.22 -2.39 34.84
CA ILE A 116 -0.56 -3.74 35.32
C ILE A 116 0.60 -4.73 35.16
N ALA A 117 1.61 -4.38 34.34
CA ALA A 117 2.89 -5.08 34.26
C ALA A 117 3.99 -4.13 33.77
N THR A 118 5.21 -4.33 34.25
CA THR A 118 6.40 -3.57 33.85
C THR A 118 7.55 -4.53 33.56
N PHE A 119 8.27 -4.28 32.47
CA PHE A 119 9.44 -5.05 32.03
C PHE A 119 10.63 -4.12 31.91
N THR A 120 11.77 -4.54 32.45
CA THR A 120 13.04 -3.80 32.34
C THR A 120 13.78 -4.16 31.05
N SER A 121 14.86 -3.44 30.75
CA SER A 121 15.72 -3.69 29.59
C SER A 121 16.04 -5.19 29.39
N ARG A 122 15.90 -5.64 28.15
CA ARG A 122 16.07 -7.01 27.65
C ARG A 122 15.05 -8.04 28.13
N GLN A 123 14.13 -7.69 29.04
CA GLN A 123 13.01 -8.54 29.37
C GLN A 123 11.96 -8.53 28.25
N LYS A 124 11.51 -9.71 27.86
CA LYS A 124 10.58 -9.91 26.74
C LYS A 124 9.15 -10.15 27.23
N ALA A 125 8.22 -9.28 26.85
CA ALA A 125 6.79 -9.50 27.04
C ALA A 125 6.21 -10.23 25.82
N SER A 126 5.73 -11.46 25.99
CA SER A 126 5.20 -12.27 24.88
C SER A 126 3.72 -12.60 25.09
N PHE A 127 2.91 -12.41 24.05
CA PHE A 127 1.47 -12.58 24.09
C PHE A 127 0.99 -13.54 23.01
N ARG A 128 -0.10 -14.26 23.31
CA ARG A 128 -0.81 -15.14 22.36
C ARG A 128 -2.30 -14.94 22.49
N LEU A 129 -3.02 -15.13 21.39
CA LEU A 129 -4.47 -15.20 21.38
C LEU A 129 -4.89 -16.64 21.65
N ASP A 130 -5.67 -16.86 22.70
CA ASP A 130 -6.21 -18.18 23.01
C ASP A 130 -7.47 -18.51 22.19
N ALA A 131 -7.98 -19.73 22.35
CA ALA A 131 -9.18 -20.20 21.65
C ALA A 131 -10.47 -19.46 22.07
N SER A 132 -10.47 -18.80 23.23
CA SER A 132 -11.61 -18.01 23.73
C SER A 132 -11.63 -16.57 23.21
N GLY A 133 -10.60 -16.19 22.43
CA GLY A 133 -10.46 -14.82 21.92
C GLY A 133 -9.97 -13.85 22.98
N VAL A 134 -9.17 -14.32 23.94
CA VAL A 134 -8.51 -13.51 24.96
C VAL A 134 -7.00 -13.52 24.70
N ILE A 135 -6.38 -12.35 24.82
CA ILE A 135 -4.93 -12.24 24.77
C ILE A 135 -4.39 -12.68 26.12
N THR A 136 -3.47 -13.64 26.11
CA THR A 136 -2.83 -14.22 27.29
C THR A 136 -1.31 -14.08 27.20
N GLY A 137 -0.64 -14.14 28.35
CA GLY A 137 0.79 -13.92 28.49
C GLY A 137 1.10 -13.44 29.90
N PRO A 138 1.97 -12.42 30.08
CA PRO A 138 2.20 -11.80 31.38
C PRO A 138 0.96 -11.16 32.02
N VAL A 139 0.00 -10.76 31.19
CA VAL A 139 -1.33 -10.26 31.59
C VAL A 139 -2.37 -10.83 30.65
N SER A 140 -3.63 -10.89 31.08
CA SER A 140 -4.74 -11.46 30.31
C SER A 140 -5.90 -10.47 30.13
N GLY A 141 -6.47 -10.41 28.92
CA GLY A 141 -7.48 -9.40 28.58
C GLY A 141 -7.71 -9.29 27.08
N LYS A 142 -8.59 -8.36 26.66
CA LYS A 142 -8.93 -8.14 25.24
C LYS A 142 -8.30 -6.89 24.63
N SER A 143 -7.75 -6.01 25.45
CA SER A 143 -7.20 -4.72 25.02
C SER A 143 -6.16 -4.22 26.00
N PHE A 144 -5.02 -3.77 25.51
CA PHE A 144 -3.92 -3.22 26.31
C PHE A 144 -3.20 -2.08 25.60
N THR A 145 -2.78 -1.08 26.36
CA THR A 145 -1.82 -0.07 25.89
C THR A 145 -0.42 -0.45 26.37
N ILE A 146 0.55 -0.37 25.46
CA ILE A 146 1.97 -0.62 25.70
C ILE A 146 2.71 0.70 25.51
N ARG A 147 3.37 1.17 26.57
CA ARG A 147 4.27 2.33 26.54
C ARG A 147 5.69 1.88 26.82
N TRP A 148 6.66 2.59 26.26
CA TRP A 148 8.06 2.42 26.60
C TRP A 148 8.65 3.76 26.98
N THR A 149 9.46 3.75 28.03
CA THR A 149 10.07 4.96 28.60
C THR A 149 11.54 4.71 28.87
N GLY A 150 12.29 5.79 29.09
CA GLY A 150 13.72 5.77 29.35
C GLY A 150 14.52 6.58 28.32
N PRO A 151 15.79 6.90 28.61
CA PRO A 151 16.63 7.69 27.73
C PRO A 151 16.81 7.02 26.36
N ASN A 152 16.37 7.67 25.28
CA ASN A 152 16.43 7.13 23.92
C ASN A 152 15.80 5.73 23.78
N ALA A 153 14.77 5.43 24.56
CA ALA A 153 14.13 4.12 24.58
C ALA A 153 13.62 3.73 23.17
N VAL A 154 13.97 2.52 22.75
CA VAL A 154 13.51 1.93 21.49
C VAL A 154 12.91 0.57 21.79
N ILE A 155 11.66 0.38 21.43
CA ILE A 155 10.98 -0.91 21.54
C ILE A 155 11.11 -1.68 20.23
N THR A 156 11.34 -2.98 20.33
CA THR A 156 11.21 -3.92 19.21
C THR A 156 9.88 -4.64 19.37
N PHE A 157 9.00 -4.46 18.39
CA PHE A 157 7.77 -5.23 18.24
C PHE A 157 8.04 -6.38 17.26
N SER A 158 7.73 -7.61 17.70
CA SER A 158 7.91 -8.81 16.89
C SER A 158 6.59 -9.55 16.70
N GLN A 159 6.41 -10.05 15.49
CA GLN A 159 5.32 -10.92 15.03
C GLN A 159 5.93 -12.09 14.24
N PRO A 160 5.16 -13.13 13.87
CA PRO A 160 5.71 -14.23 13.07
C PRO A 160 6.39 -13.73 11.79
N GLY A 161 7.69 -14.04 11.63
CA GLY A 161 8.49 -13.67 10.46
C GLY A 161 8.94 -12.20 10.38
N SER A 162 8.64 -11.35 11.36
CA SER A 162 9.00 -9.92 11.32
C SER A 162 9.29 -9.32 12.69
N ALA A 163 10.30 -8.45 12.76
CA ALA A 163 10.62 -7.66 13.95
C ALA A 163 11.00 -6.24 13.54
N VAL A 164 10.30 -5.24 14.10
CA VAL A 164 10.44 -3.83 13.73
C VAL A 164 10.70 -2.99 14.97
N LYS A 165 11.58 -2.00 14.85
CA LYS A 165 11.96 -1.09 15.92
C LYS A 165 11.14 0.20 15.85
N TYR A 166 10.69 0.68 17.01
CA TYR A 166 9.95 1.92 17.17
C TYR A 166 10.56 2.74 18.30
N ARG A 167 10.71 4.05 18.05
CA ARG A 167 11.21 5.02 19.01
C ARG A 167 10.11 5.89 19.59
N TYR A 168 9.09 6.16 18.78
CA TYR A 168 8.04 7.12 19.07
C TYR A 168 6.65 6.48 19.13
N GLY A 169 5.74 7.20 19.79
CA GLY A 169 4.34 6.82 19.95
C GLY A 169 4.05 5.92 21.14
N GLN A 170 2.87 5.32 21.11
CA GLN A 170 2.43 4.29 22.04
C GLN A 170 1.67 3.21 21.28
N MET A 171 1.78 1.95 21.71
CA MET A 171 1.14 0.85 21.02
C MET A 171 -0.17 0.44 21.69
N GLN A 172 -1.19 0.17 20.88
CA GLN A 172 -2.41 -0.49 21.32
C GLN A 172 -2.40 -1.92 20.78
N MET A 173 -2.69 -2.89 21.63
CA MET A 173 -2.97 -4.27 21.24
C MET A 173 -4.43 -4.60 21.58
N LYS A 174 -5.22 -5.02 20.60
CA LYS A 174 -6.66 -5.24 20.76
C LYS A 174 -7.14 -6.46 19.99
N VAL A 175 -8.08 -7.21 20.57
CA VAL A 175 -8.75 -8.30 19.85
C VAL A 175 -9.83 -7.72 18.94
N VAL A 176 -9.69 -7.91 17.63
CA VAL A 176 -10.67 -7.54 16.61
C VAL A 176 -11.03 -8.79 15.82
N LYS A 177 -12.33 -9.13 15.79
CA LYS A 177 -12.86 -10.29 15.04
C LYS A 177 -12.06 -11.58 15.24
N GLY A 178 -11.62 -11.86 16.47
CA GLY A 178 -10.90 -13.09 16.82
C GLY A 178 -9.45 -13.13 16.37
N ALA A 179 -8.82 -11.97 16.15
CA ALA A 179 -7.39 -11.82 15.92
C ALA A 179 -6.82 -10.62 16.70
N ILE A 180 -5.50 -10.60 16.90
CA ILE A 180 -4.80 -9.48 17.53
C ILE A 180 -4.48 -8.44 16.46
N GLU A 181 -4.95 -7.21 16.67
CA GLU A 181 -4.48 -6.02 15.97
C GLU A 181 -3.51 -5.27 16.87
N VAL A 182 -2.37 -4.86 16.32
CA VAL A 182 -1.41 -3.99 16.99
C VAL A 182 -1.28 -2.70 16.19
N THR A 183 -1.49 -1.58 16.86
CA THR A 183 -1.36 -0.25 16.26
C THR A 183 -0.37 0.61 17.03
N ASN A 184 0.28 1.54 16.34
CA ASN A 184 1.11 2.58 16.96
C ASN A 184 0.42 3.95 16.77
N SER A 185 0.18 4.66 17.86
CA SER A 185 -0.39 6.01 17.85
C SER A 185 0.75 7.04 17.91
N LEU A 186 0.83 7.91 16.91
CA LEU A 186 1.97 8.79 16.63
C LEU A 186 1.48 10.20 16.29
N SER A 187 2.28 11.22 16.60
CA SER A 187 2.13 12.56 16.05
C SER A 187 2.31 12.55 14.52
N VAL A 188 1.37 13.16 13.78
CA VAL A 188 1.51 13.34 12.32
C VAL A 188 2.58 14.38 11.98
N HIS A 189 2.78 15.38 12.85
CA HIS A 189 3.74 16.46 12.64
C HIS A 189 5.15 15.96 12.30
N ASP A 190 5.56 14.87 12.97
CA ASP A 190 6.93 14.38 12.94
C ASP A 190 7.03 12.84 13.07
N GLU A 191 6.60 12.27 14.19
CA GLU A 191 6.86 10.88 14.58
C GLU A 191 6.40 9.86 13.52
N TYR A 192 5.22 10.08 12.94
CA TYR A 192 4.71 9.27 11.84
C TYR A 192 5.55 9.45 10.57
N LEU A 193 5.82 10.69 10.18
CA LEU A 193 6.52 11.02 8.94
C LEU A 193 7.98 10.56 8.96
N TRP A 194 8.65 10.58 10.12
CA TRP A 194 10.00 10.05 10.28
C TRP A 194 10.09 8.54 9.99
N GLY A 195 8.99 7.80 10.12
CA GLY A 195 8.94 6.36 9.82
C GLY A 195 8.42 6.01 8.43
N ILE A 196 8.03 6.98 7.59
CA ILE A 196 7.59 6.74 6.21
C ILE A 196 8.79 6.34 5.34
N SER A 197 8.69 5.21 4.62
CA SER A 197 9.75 4.67 3.78
C SER A 197 9.29 4.37 2.36
N GLU A 198 8.87 5.42 1.66
CA GLU A 198 8.31 5.30 0.31
C GLU A 198 9.36 5.53 -0.78
N MET A 199 10.42 6.28 -0.47
CA MET A 199 11.56 6.52 -1.36
C MET A 199 12.88 6.44 -0.60
N SER A 200 13.98 6.31 -1.34
CA SER A 200 15.33 6.33 -0.74
C SER A 200 15.62 7.71 -0.15
N SER A 201 16.16 7.73 1.07
CA SER A 201 16.56 8.98 1.73
C SER A 201 17.75 9.68 1.07
N ALA A 202 18.41 9.02 0.12
CA ALA A 202 19.51 9.58 -0.66
C ALA A 202 19.04 10.42 -1.87
N TRP A 203 17.74 10.50 -2.11
CA TRP A 203 17.20 11.26 -3.23
C TRP A 203 17.30 12.78 -3.02
N PRO A 204 17.20 13.58 -4.10
CA PRO A 204 17.28 15.03 -4.02
C PRO A 204 16.29 15.61 -3.02
N THR A 205 16.72 16.65 -2.31
CA THR A 205 15.98 17.28 -1.22
C THR A 205 14.54 17.66 -1.59
N ALA A 206 14.32 18.29 -2.75
CA ALA A 206 12.97 18.68 -3.18
C ALA A 206 12.04 17.48 -3.43
N ALA A 207 12.58 16.33 -3.87
CA ALA A 207 11.79 15.10 -4.01
C ALA A 207 11.42 14.51 -2.65
N LEU A 208 12.33 14.55 -1.66
CA LEU A 208 12.03 14.13 -0.29
C LEU A 208 10.94 15.00 0.33
N GLU A 209 11.05 16.33 0.21
CA GLU A 209 10.05 17.28 0.72
C GLU A 209 8.69 17.10 0.04
N ALA A 210 8.65 16.91 -1.29
CA ALA A 210 7.42 16.61 -2.01
C ALA A 210 6.75 15.33 -1.47
N GLN A 211 7.54 14.27 -1.22
CA GLN A 211 7.03 13.03 -0.63
C GLN A 211 6.52 13.23 0.79
N VAL A 212 7.24 13.99 1.63
CA VAL A 212 6.79 14.30 2.99
C VAL A 212 5.44 15.03 2.96
N ILE A 213 5.32 16.08 2.14
CA ILE A 213 4.09 16.87 2.03
C ILE A 213 2.93 16.00 1.51
N ALA A 214 3.16 15.17 0.48
CA ALA A 214 2.16 14.22 -0.01
C ALA A 214 1.77 13.20 1.07
N SER A 215 2.74 12.63 1.78
CA SER A 215 2.49 11.66 2.84
C SER A 215 1.72 12.27 4.02
N ARG A 216 2.04 13.50 4.42
CA ARG A 216 1.30 14.25 5.44
C ARG A 216 -0.15 14.50 5.00
N SER A 217 -0.34 14.93 3.76
CA SER A 217 -1.68 15.20 3.21
C SER A 217 -2.55 13.95 3.20
N TYR A 218 -1.99 12.82 2.76
CA TYR A 218 -2.66 11.52 2.81
C TYR A 218 -3.05 11.16 4.24
N ALA A 219 -2.10 11.22 5.19
CA ALA A 219 -2.35 10.93 6.60
C ALA A 219 -3.47 11.80 7.20
N LEU A 220 -3.40 13.12 6.98
CA LEU A 220 -4.42 14.06 7.45
C LEU A 220 -5.79 13.79 6.81
N SER A 221 -5.85 13.38 5.54
CA SER A 221 -7.11 13.01 4.88
C SER A 221 -7.75 11.73 5.45
N LYS A 222 -6.98 10.92 6.18
CA LYS A 222 -7.42 9.66 6.82
C LYS A 222 -7.74 9.82 8.31
N ILE A 223 -7.41 10.95 8.92
CA ILE A 223 -7.74 11.23 10.31
C ILE A 223 -9.25 11.45 10.43
N GLY A 224 -9.86 10.73 11.37
CA GLY A 224 -11.31 10.70 11.52
C GLY A 224 -11.72 9.53 12.40
N ALA A 225 -12.77 8.80 12.03
CA ALA A 225 -13.17 7.61 12.76
C ALA A 225 -12.14 6.47 12.58
N ILE A 226 -11.76 5.84 13.69
CA ILE A 226 -10.94 4.62 13.67
C ILE A 226 -11.70 3.50 12.95
N LYS A 227 -11.05 2.86 11.96
CA LYS A 227 -11.63 1.73 11.23
C LYS A 227 -11.78 0.53 12.17
N PRO A 228 -13.00 0.02 12.42
CA PRO A 228 -13.20 -1.09 13.36
C PRO A 228 -12.52 -2.40 12.94
N SER A 229 -12.20 -2.57 11.65
CA SER A 229 -11.59 -3.79 11.10
C SER A 229 -10.10 -3.95 11.41
N CYS A 230 -9.39 -2.87 11.73
CA CYS A 230 -7.94 -2.88 12.02
C CYS A 230 -7.57 -2.08 13.28
N ASP A 231 -8.58 -1.50 13.94
CA ASP A 231 -8.38 -0.51 14.99
C ASP A 231 -7.41 0.61 14.56
N CYS A 232 -7.53 1.11 13.33
CA CYS A 232 -6.53 2.02 12.75
C CYS A 232 -7.12 3.13 11.88
N HIS A 233 -6.36 4.22 11.73
CA HIS A 233 -6.57 5.23 10.67
C HIS A 233 -5.97 4.72 9.35
N VAL A 234 -4.75 4.17 9.39
CA VAL A 234 -3.99 3.70 8.23
C VAL A 234 -3.25 2.39 8.53
N TYR A 235 -2.97 1.60 7.51
CA TYR A 235 -2.07 0.43 7.55
C TYR A 235 -0.62 0.85 7.27
N SER A 236 0.35 0.11 7.80
CA SER A 236 1.79 0.37 7.61
C SER A 236 2.38 -0.15 6.28
N HIS A 237 1.54 -0.53 5.32
CA HIS A 237 1.96 -1.14 4.05
C HIS A 237 1.15 -0.58 2.88
N ILE A 238 1.35 -1.15 1.69
CA ILE A 238 0.80 -0.72 0.38
C ILE A 238 -0.72 -0.47 0.29
N ALA A 239 -1.51 -0.81 1.32
CA ALA A 239 -2.92 -0.45 1.38
C ALA A 239 -3.12 1.03 1.73
N ASP A 240 -2.19 1.62 2.49
CA ASP A 240 -2.16 3.05 2.78
C ASP A 240 -0.74 3.58 2.49
N GLN A 241 0.21 3.51 3.44
CA GLN A 241 1.57 4.03 3.27
C GLN A 241 2.60 3.10 3.91
N ASN A 242 3.76 2.92 3.27
CA ASN A 242 4.84 2.10 3.80
C ASN A 242 5.49 2.77 5.03
N PHE A 243 5.16 2.28 6.22
CA PHE A 243 5.65 2.79 7.49
C PHE A 243 6.51 1.72 8.19
N VAL A 244 7.79 2.02 8.36
CA VAL A 244 8.82 1.08 8.86
C VAL A 244 9.36 1.47 10.25
N GLY A 245 8.72 2.45 10.88
CA GLY A 245 9.10 2.95 12.21
C GLY A 245 10.51 3.52 12.23
N TYR A 246 11.26 3.21 13.29
CA TYR A 246 12.56 3.82 13.55
C TYR A 246 13.65 3.39 12.55
N SER A 247 13.42 2.34 11.77
CA SER A 247 14.40 1.86 10.79
C SER A 247 14.72 2.90 9.71
N LYS A 248 13.76 3.77 9.36
CA LYS A 248 13.94 4.87 8.41
C LYS A 248 14.91 5.93 8.92
N GLU A 249 14.73 6.36 10.17
CA GLU A 249 15.56 7.40 10.78
C GLU A 249 17.03 6.95 10.95
N ILE A 250 17.25 5.66 11.22
CA ILE A 250 18.58 5.10 11.46
C ILE A 250 19.26 4.53 10.20
N GLU A 251 18.72 4.80 9.00
CA GLU A 251 19.39 4.41 7.77
C GLU A 251 20.83 4.99 7.76
N PRO A 252 21.87 4.16 7.65
CA PRO A 252 23.25 4.64 7.74
C PRO A 252 23.53 5.75 6.74
N LYS A 253 24.06 6.88 7.21
CA LYS A 253 24.43 8.09 6.45
C LYS A 253 23.27 8.88 5.84
N ILE A 254 22.15 8.25 5.49
CA ILE A 254 21.08 8.89 4.71
C ILE A 254 19.78 9.12 5.48
N GLY A 255 19.54 8.44 6.62
CA GLY A 255 18.31 8.60 7.39
C GLY A 255 18.10 10.02 7.92
N ALA A 256 19.20 10.71 8.26
CA ALA A 256 19.16 12.12 8.67
C ALA A 256 18.66 13.06 7.56
N LEU A 257 18.86 12.72 6.27
CA LEU A 257 18.37 13.52 5.14
C LEU A 257 16.84 13.48 5.07
N TRP A 258 16.24 12.31 5.31
CA TRP A 258 14.79 12.15 5.40
C TRP A 258 14.23 12.91 6.59
N LYS A 259 14.82 12.73 7.79
CA LYS A 259 14.40 13.46 8.99
C LYS A 259 14.44 14.98 8.79
N ALA A 260 15.50 15.47 8.14
CA ALA A 260 15.64 16.89 7.82
C ALA A 260 14.61 17.35 6.78
N ALA A 261 14.22 16.52 5.81
CA ALA A 261 13.13 16.84 4.88
C ALA A 261 11.79 16.98 5.60
N VAL A 262 11.51 16.14 6.60
CA VAL A 262 10.34 16.33 7.47
C VAL A 262 10.38 17.71 8.12
N SER A 263 11.47 18.02 8.83
CA SER A 263 11.62 19.31 9.51
C SER A 263 11.56 20.53 8.59
N ARG A 264 12.10 20.46 7.37
CA ARG A 264 12.05 21.58 6.40
C ARG A 264 10.64 21.91 5.89
N THR A 265 9.69 20.99 6.05
CA THR A 265 8.29 21.20 5.66
C THR A 265 7.42 21.68 6.81
N ASN A 266 7.98 21.82 8.02
CA ASN A 266 7.31 22.37 9.18
C ASN A 266 7.45 23.91 9.16
N ILE A 267 6.36 24.60 9.42
CA ILE A 267 6.27 26.07 9.33
C ILE A 267 6.31 26.69 10.72
N GLU A 268 5.52 26.12 11.64
CA GLU A 268 5.53 26.46 13.06
C GLU A 268 5.55 25.17 13.90
N THR A 269 5.52 25.33 15.22
CA THR A 269 5.48 24.20 16.17
C THR A 269 4.25 23.31 16.01
N SER A 270 3.18 23.82 15.40
CA SER A 270 1.91 23.10 15.24
C SER A 270 1.39 23.09 13.79
N THR A 271 2.13 23.67 12.84
CA THR A 271 1.71 23.75 11.44
C THR A 271 2.80 23.34 10.47
N SER A 272 2.40 22.66 9.40
CA SER A 272 3.30 22.20 8.34
C SER A 272 2.62 22.24 6.98
N LEU A 273 3.42 22.20 5.90
CA LEU A 273 2.90 22.19 4.54
C LEU A 273 2.12 20.90 4.24
N ALA A 274 0.93 21.06 3.69
CA ALA A 274 0.09 19.99 3.13
C ALA A 274 -0.55 20.46 1.81
N ILE A 275 -1.06 19.51 1.02
CA ILE A 275 -1.74 19.72 -0.24
C ILE A 275 -3.25 19.80 0.05
N LEU A 276 -3.84 20.94 -0.25
CA LEU A 276 -5.22 21.25 0.11
C LEU A 276 -6.09 21.46 -1.12
N LEU A 277 -7.31 20.95 -1.06
CA LEU A 277 -8.39 21.35 -1.95
C LEU A 277 -9.51 21.94 -1.07
N ASN A 278 -9.94 23.16 -1.37
CA ASN A 278 -10.98 23.85 -0.59
C ASN A 278 -10.67 23.87 0.92
N GLY A 279 -9.41 24.11 1.28
CA GLY A 279 -8.92 24.15 2.66
C GLY A 279 -8.81 22.80 3.38
N LYS A 280 -9.09 21.67 2.70
CA LYS A 280 -9.01 20.33 3.28
C LYS A 280 -7.84 19.53 2.69
N PRO A 281 -7.09 18.76 3.50
CA PRO A 281 -6.06 17.85 3.01
C PRO A 281 -6.62 16.87 1.98
N ILE A 282 -5.98 16.78 0.82
CA ILE A 282 -6.36 15.80 -0.20
C ILE A 282 -5.84 14.41 0.16
N GLN A 283 -6.51 13.37 -0.36
CA GLN A 283 -5.92 12.04 -0.39
C GLN A 283 -4.84 11.98 -1.49
N ALA A 284 -3.63 12.41 -1.14
CA ALA A 284 -2.49 12.53 -2.05
C ALA A 284 -1.88 11.17 -2.39
N TYR A 285 -2.38 10.53 -3.45
CA TYR A 285 -1.86 9.25 -3.95
C TYR A 285 -0.52 9.42 -4.66
N TYR A 286 0.38 8.46 -4.49
CA TYR A 286 1.67 8.43 -5.18
C TYR A 286 2.09 6.99 -5.46
N SER A 287 2.97 6.79 -6.43
CA SER A 287 3.49 5.46 -6.79
C SER A 287 4.93 5.53 -7.27
N SER A 288 5.61 4.38 -7.34
CA SER A 288 7.04 4.33 -7.67
C SER A 288 7.35 4.95 -9.03
N SER A 289 6.63 4.55 -10.06
CA SER A 289 6.76 5.15 -11.39
C SER A 289 5.49 4.95 -12.19
N SER A 290 5.20 5.93 -13.04
CA SER A 290 4.19 5.77 -14.08
C SER A 290 4.78 5.03 -15.30
N GLY A 291 3.92 4.57 -16.21
CA GLY A 291 4.33 4.03 -17.51
C GLY A 291 4.57 5.08 -18.59
N GLY A 292 4.97 6.30 -18.21
CA GLY A 292 5.19 7.44 -19.11
C GLY A 292 4.20 8.60 -18.92
N ALA A 293 3.08 8.34 -18.27
CA ALA A 293 2.12 9.34 -17.81
C ALA A 293 1.30 8.79 -16.64
N THR A 294 0.81 9.65 -15.76
CA THR A 294 -0.06 9.25 -14.64
C THR A 294 -1.47 8.93 -15.11
N GLN A 295 -2.26 8.23 -14.29
CA GLN A 295 -3.66 7.93 -14.53
C GLN A 295 -4.57 8.64 -13.54
N THR A 296 -5.84 8.81 -13.94
CA THR A 296 -6.88 9.35 -13.07
C THR A 296 -7.38 8.30 -12.07
N THR A 297 -7.95 8.73 -10.95
CA THR A 297 -8.64 7.81 -10.03
C THR A 297 -9.90 7.19 -10.63
N LEU A 298 -10.52 7.85 -11.62
CA LEU A 298 -11.66 7.30 -12.37
C LEU A 298 -11.24 6.06 -13.18
N ASP A 299 -10.12 6.13 -13.88
CA ASP A 299 -9.58 5.01 -14.63
C ASP A 299 -9.17 3.87 -13.70
N ALA A 300 -8.38 4.19 -12.67
CA ALA A 300 -7.83 3.22 -11.73
C ALA A 300 -8.93 2.51 -10.92
N TRP A 301 -9.84 3.28 -10.31
CA TRP A 301 -10.72 2.83 -9.24
C TRP A 301 -12.19 3.18 -9.45
N GLY A 302 -12.53 3.91 -10.52
CA GLY A 302 -13.91 4.23 -10.86
C GLY A 302 -14.51 5.42 -10.12
N GLN A 303 -13.73 6.11 -9.28
CA GLN A 303 -14.19 7.28 -8.54
C GLN A 303 -13.29 8.48 -8.88
N PRO A 304 -13.81 9.52 -9.55
CA PRO A 304 -13.00 10.66 -9.96
C PRO A 304 -12.61 11.50 -8.74
N THR A 305 -11.40 12.04 -8.76
CA THR A 305 -11.02 13.18 -7.93
C THR A 305 -10.59 14.31 -8.84
N PRO A 306 -10.93 15.57 -8.52
CA PRO A 306 -10.62 16.70 -9.39
C PRO A 306 -9.11 16.96 -9.49
N TYR A 307 -8.35 16.62 -8.45
CA TYR A 307 -6.93 16.93 -8.34
C TYR A 307 -5.99 15.88 -8.94
N THR A 308 -6.43 14.64 -9.21
CA THR A 308 -5.59 13.63 -9.87
C THR A 308 -5.88 13.55 -11.37
N GLN A 309 -5.15 14.35 -12.14
CA GLN A 309 -5.23 14.32 -13.60
C GLN A 309 -4.04 13.55 -14.21
N SER A 310 -4.22 13.07 -15.43
CA SER A 310 -3.13 12.49 -16.19
C SER A 310 -2.15 13.58 -16.61
N VAL A 311 -0.88 13.42 -16.23
CA VAL A 311 0.22 14.29 -16.64
C VAL A 311 1.36 13.43 -17.17
N ALA A 312 2.15 13.98 -18.10
CA ALA A 312 3.31 13.30 -18.65
C ALA A 312 4.35 12.99 -17.56
N ASP A 313 5.06 11.89 -17.68
CA ASP A 313 6.15 11.50 -16.79
C ASP A 313 7.17 10.68 -17.59
N PRO A 314 7.92 11.34 -18.50
CA PRO A 314 8.88 10.65 -19.36
C PRO A 314 10.01 9.99 -18.56
N ALA A 315 10.30 10.48 -17.35
CA ALA A 315 11.27 9.86 -16.45
C ALA A 315 10.88 8.45 -16.02
N GLY A 316 9.59 8.12 -15.99
CA GLY A 316 9.09 6.76 -15.78
C GLY A 316 9.56 5.76 -16.85
N LEU A 317 9.84 6.23 -18.06
CA LEU A 317 10.30 5.42 -19.21
C LEU A 317 11.80 5.54 -19.50
N ASP A 318 12.53 6.39 -18.77
CA ASP A 318 13.98 6.54 -18.94
C ASP A 318 14.72 5.38 -18.24
N PRO A 319 15.43 4.49 -18.97
CA PRO A 319 16.16 3.38 -18.36
C PRO A 319 17.31 3.79 -17.44
N LYS A 320 17.82 5.03 -17.56
CA LYS A 320 18.86 5.53 -16.65
C LYS A 320 18.28 5.96 -15.31
N LEU A 321 17.11 6.62 -15.33
CA LEU A 321 16.44 7.08 -14.12
C LEU A 321 15.63 5.97 -13.45
N ASN A 322 14.98 5.13 -14.24
CA ASN A 322 14.12 4.02 -13.81
C ASN A 322 14.57 2.66 -14.40
N PRO A 323 15.79 2.17 -14.08
CA PRO A 323 16.37 1.00 -14.73
C PRO A 323 15.57 -0.29 -14.55
N ARG A 324 14.75 -0.38 -13.50
CA ARG A 324 13.97 -1.59 -13.20
C ARG A 324 12.60 -1.61 -13.86
N PHE A 325 11.99 -0.44 -14.08
CA PHE A 325 10.59 -0.35 -14.48
C PHE A 325 10.33 0.59 -15.67
N ALA A 326 11.38 1.16 -16.29
CA ALA A 326 11.26 1.78 -17.61
C ALA A 326 10.73 0.78 -18.66
N SER A 327 11.09 -0.49 -18.49
CA SER A 327 10.42 -1.62 -19.13
C SER A 327 10.56 -2.86 -18.23
N TRP A 328 9.58 -3.77 -18.29
CA TRP A 328 9.61 -5.03 -17.57
C TRP A 328 8.93 -6.15 -18.35
N LYS A 329 9.31 -7.39 -18.02
CA LYS A 329 8.61 -8.62 -18.40
C LYS A 329 8.12 -9.30 -17.12
N ALA A 330 6.89 -9.77 -17.12
CA ALA A 330 6.30 -10.47 -15.99
C ALA A 330 5.43 -11.63 -16.48
N SER A 331 5.20 -12.60 -15.61
CA SER A 331 4.21 -13.65 -15.83
C SER A 331 3.33 -13.82 -14.59
N SER A 332 2.12 -14.32 -14.81
CA SER A 332 1.19 -14.69 -13.75
C SER A 332 0.68 -16.10 -14.00
N THR A 333 0.56 -16.91 -12.95
CA THR A 333 0.08 -18.29 -13.10
C THR A 333 -1.40 -18.30 -13.46
N GLN A 334 -1.86 -19.38 -14.09
CA GLN A 334 -3.29 -19.62 -14.30
C GLN A 334 -4.07 -19.34 -13.01
N GLN A 335 -3.62 -19.93 -11.90
CA GLN A 335 -4.33 -19.89 -10.62
C GLN A 335 -4.53 -18.45 -10.13
N LEU A 336 -3.50 -17.60 -10.24
CA LEU A 336 -3.59 -16.20 -9.85
C LEU A 336 -4.54 -15.42 -10.78
N VAL A 337 -4.47 -15.67 -12.08
CA VAL A 337 -5.33 -15.00 -13.07
C VAL A 337 -6.80 -15.43 -12.91
N ALA A 338 -7.07 -16.72 -12.75
CA ALA A 338 -8.41 -17.26 -12.50
C ALA A 338 -8.99 -16.70 -11.19
N ALA A 339 -8.21 -16.71 -10.11
CA ALA A 339 -8.59 -16.10 -8.83
C ALA A 339 -8.82 -14.58 -8.96
N ALA A 340 -8.06 -13.87 -9.80
CA ALA A 340 -8.24 -12.44 -10.03
C ALA A 340 -9.64 -12.13 -10.57
N PHE A 341 -10.09 -12.92 -11.55
CA PHE A 341 -11.41 -12.81 -12.19
C PHE A 341 -12.54 -13.49 -11.42
N LEU A 342 -12.24 -14.27 -10.38
CA LEU A 342 -13.21 -15.17 -9.72
C LEU A 342 -13.84 -16.16 -10.72
N LEU A 343 -13.01 -16.71 -11.59
CA LEU A 343 -13.36 -17.75 -12.57
C LEU A 343 -12.70 -19.07 -12.18
N PRO A 344 -13.25 -20.23 -12.59
CA PRO A 344 -12.63 -21.53 -12.33
C PRO A 344 -11.30 -21.69 -13.08
N ASP A 345 -11.21 -21.11 -14.26
CA ASP A 345 -10.01 -21.01 -15.09
C ASP A 345 -10.11 -19.79 -16.02
N VAL A 346 -9.03 -19.50 -16.73
CA VAL A 346 -9.01 -18.52 -17.80
C VAL A 346 -8.27 -19.14 -18.99
N ILE A 347 -8.92 -19.12 -20.15
CA ILE A 347 -8.36 -19.60 -21.43
C ILE A 347 -7.97 -18.45 -22.35
N SER A 348 -8.53 -17.24 -22.15
CA SER A 348 -8.15 -16.06 -22.91
C SER A 348 -8.24 -14.77 -22.10
N LEU A 349 -7.32 -13.86 -22.39
CA LEU A 349 -7.31 -12.48 -21.90
C LEU A 349 -7.45 -11.52 -23.08
N GLU A 350 -8.23 -10.46 -22.89
CA GLU A 350 -8.41 -9.41 -23.88
C GLU A 350 -8.33 -8.04 -23.19
N ILE A 351 -7.41 -7.18 -23.64
CA ILE A 351 -7.38 -5.79 -23.22
C ILE A 351 -8.50 -5.05 -23.95
N VAL A 352 -9.56 -4.70 -23.22
CA VAL A 352 -10.78 -4.11 -23.79
C VAL A 352 -10.61 -2.62 -24.04
N SER A 353 -9.89 -1.91 -23.17
CA SER A 353 -9.65 -0.48 -23.35
C SER A 353 -8.42 0.02 -22.58
N ARG A 354 -7.96 1.21 -22.98
CA ARG A 354 -6.90 1.98 -22.33
C ARG A 354 -7.34 3.42 -22.16
N ASN A 355 -6.74 4.11 -21.19
CA ASN A 355 -6.86 5.57 -21.11
C ASN A 355 -5.83 6.26 -22.03
N SER A 356 -5.88 7.59 -22.08
CA SER A 356 -4.95 8.42 -22.86
C SER A 356 -3.48 8.25 -22.45
N ALA A 357 -3.21 7.86 -21.20
CA ALA A 357 -1.88 7.56 -20.68
C ALA A 357 -1.37 6.15 -21.04
N GLY A 358 -2.18 5.34 -21.73
CA GLY A 358 -1.83 3.97 -22.13
C GLY A 358 -2.02 2.90 -21.04
N ALA A 359 -2.49 3.28 -19.84
CA ALA A 359 -2.87 2.31 -18.81
C ALA A 359 -4.07 1.50 -19.30
N VAL A 360 -4.06 0.19 -19.07
CA VAL A 360 -5.23 -0.66 -19.26
C VAL A 360 -6.32 -0.19 -18.31
N THR A 361 -7.47 0.23 -18.85
CA THR A 361 -8.63 0.61 -18.05
C THR A 361 -9.52 -0.59 -17.80
N TYR A 362 -9.74 -1.44 -18.80
CA TYR A 362 -10.48 -2.68 -18.67
C TYR A 362 -9.81 -3.87 -19.38
N ILE A 363 -9.86 -5.03 -18.73
CA ILE A 363 -9.41 -6.32 -19.26
C ILE A 363 -10.50 -7.38 -19.01
N LYS A 364 -10.71 -8.24 -20.01
CA LYS A 364 -11.69 -9.32 -19.98
C LYS A 364 -10.97 -10.67 -19.90
N GLY A 365 -11.42 -11.52 -18.99
CA GLY A 365 -11.01 -12.92 -18.91
C GLY A 365 -12.17 -13.83 -19.33
N THR A 366 -11.86 -14.86 -20.12
CA THR A 366 -12.82 -15.89 -20.56
C THR A 366 -12.42 -17.24 -20.01
N SER A 367 -13.35 -17.97 -19.40
CA SER A 367 -13.18 -19.33 -18.87
C SER A 367 -13.49 -20.39 -19.93
N SER A 368 -12.99 -21.61 -19.75
CA SER A 368 -13.26 -22.75 -20.66
C SER A 368 -14.74 -23.12 -20.75
N ASN A 369 -15.54 -22.75 -19.73
CA ASN A 369 -17.00 -22.95 -19.75
C ASN A 369 -17.78 -21.83 -20.47
N GLY A 370 -17.09 -20.88 -21.11
CA GLY A 370 -17.68 -19.73 -21.81
C GLY A 370 -18.03 -18.54 -20.92
N SER A 371 -17.87 -18.63 -19.60
CA SER A 371 -18.09 -17.49 -18.70
C SER A 371 -17.05 -16.40 -18.93
N THR A 372 -17.49 -15.14 -18.91
CA THR A 372 -16.59 -13.99 -19.02
C THR A 372 -16.70 -13.07 -17.80
N LYS A 373 -15.59 -12.43 -17.45
CA LYS A 373 -15.54 -11.39 -16.42
C LYS A 373 -14.70 -10.22 -16.88
N LEU A 374 -15.18 -9.02 -16.58
CA LEU A 374 -14.49 -7.76 -16.85
C LEU A 374 -13.90 -7.21 -15.55
N LEU A 375 -12.65 -6.79 -15.58
CA LEU A 375 -11.97 -6.12 -14.46
C LEU A 375 -11.37 -4.80 -14.91
N ARG A 376 -11.26 -3.86 -13.97
CA ARG A 376 -10.38 -2.70 -14.14
C ARG A 376 -8.94 -3.15 -14.22
N GLY A 377 -8.12 -2.45 -15.01
CA GLY A 377 -6.71 -2.82 -15.19
C GLY A 377 -5.89 -2.79 -13.89
N ASP A 378 -6.07 -1.78 -13.03
CA ASP A 378 -5.35 -1.74 -11.73
C ASP A 378 -5.82 -2.86 -10.79
N THR A 379 -7.14 -3.17 -10.76
CA THR A 379 -7.67 -4.32 -10.01
C THR A 379 -7.05 -5.63 -10.49
N PHE A 380 -7.00 -5.84 -11.81
CA PHE A 380 -6.35 -7.00 -12.40
C PHE A 380 -4.87 -7.04 -12.02
N ARG A 381 -4.15 -5.92 -12.17
CA ARG A 381 -2.74 -5.81 -11.81
C ARG A 381 -2.48 -6.24 -10.37
N SER A 382 -3.25 -5.70 -9.41
CA SER A 382 -3.09 -6.02 -8.00
C SER A 382 -3.35 -7.50 -7.69
N ARG A 383 -4.38 -8.11 -8.31
CA ARG A 383 -4.77 -9.51 -8.06
C ARG A 383 -3.88 -10.51 -8.79
N ALA A 384 -3.50 -10.22 -10.03
CA ALA A 384 -2.61 -11.03 -10.86
C ALA A 384 -1.11 -10.81 -10.54
N LYS A 385 -0.79 -9.92 -9.60
CA LYS A 385 0.57 -9.65 -9.10
C LYS A 385 1.55 -9.16 -10.17
N ILE A 386 1.07 -8.37 -11.12
CA ILE A 386 1.94 -7.72 -12.12
C ILE A 386 2.36 -6.30 -11.67
N PRO A 387 3.44 -5.73 -12.21
CA PRO A 387 4.01 -4.47 -11.71
C PRO A 387 3.09 -3.24 -11.77
N SER A 388 2.37 -3.06 -12.88
CA SER A 388 1.59 -1.84 -13.14
C SER A 388 0.41 -2.12 -14.09
N PRO A 389 -0.55 -1.19 -14.23
CA PRO A 389 -1.60 -1.28 -15.24
C PRO A 389 -1.13 -0.87 -16.65
N TYR A 390 0.13 -0.47 -16.85
CA TYR A 390 0.70 -0.11 -18.14
C TYR A 390 1.36 -1.33 -18.79
N PHE A 391 0.53 -2.27 -19.24
CA PHE A 391 1.00 -3.55 -19.77
C PHE A 391 0.36 -3.93 -21.11
N GLN A 392 0.96 -4.90 -21.79
CA GLN A 392 0.46 -5.60 -22.96
C GLN A 392 0.52 -7.11 -22.71
N LEU A 393 -0.32 -7.87 -23.41
CA LEU A 393 -0.23 -9.33 -23.41
C LEU A 393 0.94 -9.72 -24.31
N ALA A 394 1.87 -10.52 -23.79
CA ALA A 394 2.94 -11.09 -24.59
C ALA A 394 2.48 -12.44 -25.16
N GLN A 395 2.78 -12.67 -26.43
CA GLN A 395 2.53 -13.94 -27.11
C GLN A 395 3.43 -15.05 -26.58
#